data_AF-A0A183JN30-F1
#
_entry.id   AF-A0A183JN30-F1
#
_cell.length_a   1.000
_cell.length_b   1.000
_cell.length_c   1.000
_cell.angle_alpha   90.00
_cell.angle_beta   90.00
_cell.angle_gamma   90.00
#
_symmetry.space_group_name_H-M   'P 1'
#
loop_
_entity.id
_entity.type
_entity.pdbx_description
1 polymer ?
#
loop_
_entity_poly.entity_id
_entity_poly.type
_entity_poly.pdbx_seq_one_letter_code
_entity_poly.pdbx_strand_id
1 'polypeptide(L)'
;MKDNWKGIKEALTSTCQEVLGLKKHHHEEWISIETLDRIKEKKNKKTAINNSRTQAEKIQAQTEYIEANKQVRKSIKTDKQKYVEEVATTAEKAATKGNMKQLYDTTKKLARKYSKPERPVKDKEARPITEIQDQRNRWVEYFEELLNRPAPMNPPDIVAPHTDLPIDVNPPMTEEIRMAIRKIKSGKAAGPDNIPAEALKSDIEATTNMLHLLFKKIWEEEQVPID
;
A
#
# COMPACT_ATOMS: atom_id res chain seq x y z
N MET A 1 -26.69 -8.80 -12.24
CA MET A 1 -25.30 -9.28 -12.07
C MET A 1 -24.52 -8.44 -11.05
N LYS A 2 -24.65 -7.10 -11.09
CA LYS A 2 -24.04 -6.17 -10.13
C LYS A 2 -24.28 -6.51 -8.64
N ASP A 3 -25.50 -6.92 -8.30
CA ASP A 3 -25.87 -7.22 -6.91
C ASP A 3 -25.18 -8.48 -6.36
N ASN A 4 -24.87 -9.46 -7.22
CA ASN A 4 -24.18 -10.69 -6.80
C ASN A 4 -22.73 -10.43 -6.42
N TRP A 5 -21.98 -9.68 -7.24
CA TRP A 5 -20.59 -9.31 -6.91
C TRP A 5 -20.53 -8.41 -5.68
N LYS A 6 -21.42 -7.41 -5.61
CA LYS A 6 -21.52 -6.53 -4.45
C LYS A 6 -21.80 -7.31 -3.17
N GLY A 7 -22.74 -8.26 -3.21
CA GLY A 7 -23.04 -9.13 -2.06
C GLY A 7 -21.87 -10.00 -1.62
N ILE A 8 -21.13 -10.62 -2.56
CA ILE A 8 -19.94 -11.42 -2.24
C ILE A 8 -18.84 -10.56 -1.61
N LYS A 9 -18.58 -9.39 -2.20
CA LYS A 9 -17.59 -8.42 -1.71
C LYS A 9 -17.96 -7.92 -0.31
N GLU A 10 -19.22 -7.53 -0.10
CA GLU A 10 -19.71 -7.07 1.20
C GLU A 10 -19.64 -8.17 2.26
N ALA A 11 -20.02 -9.41 1.93
CA ALA A 11 -19.92 -10.54 2.84
C ALA A 11 -18.47 -10.81 3.26
N LEU A 12 -17.55 -10.97 2.29
CA LEU A 12 -16.15 -11.25 2.58
C LEU A 12 -15.48 -10.12 3.38
N THR A 13 -15.68 -8.87 2.98
CA THR A 13 -15.06 -7.71 3.65
C THR A 13 -15.66 -7.45 5.03
N SER A 14 -16.98 -7.58 5.20
CA SER A 14 -17.65 -7.40 6.50
C SER A 14 -17.25 -8.49 7.49
N THR A 15 -17.23 -9.76 7.07
CA THR A 15 -16.78 -10.86 7.93
C THR A 15 -15.32 -10.70 8.33
N CYS A 16 -14.45 -10.29 7.40
CA CYS A 16 -13.05 -9.99 7.73
C CYS A 16 -12.95 -8.85 8.76
N GLN A 17 -13.75 -7.79 8.59
CA GLN A 17 -13.73 -6.64 9.50
C GLN A 17 -14.31 -6.98 10.88
N GLU A 18 -15.34 -7.82 10.96
CA GLU A 18 -15.97 -8.25 12.20
C GLU A 18 -15.05 -9.20 12.99
N VAL A 19 -14.45 -10.18 12.33
CA VAL A 19 -13.64 -11.23 12.98
C VAL A 19 -12.22 -10.74 13.27
N LEU A 20 -11.56 -10.10 12.31
CA LEU A 20 -10.14 -9.70 12.44
C LEU A 20 -10.00 -8.26 12.95
N GLY A 21 -11.04 -7.44 12.80
CA GLY A 21 -10.95 -6.01 13.06
C GLY A 21 -10.10 -5.28 12.02
N LEU A 22 -10.15 -3.94 12.06
CA LEU A 22 -9.17 -3.14 11.35
C LEU A 22 -7.88 -3.12 12.17
N LYS A 23 -6.73 -3.32 11.49
CA LYS A 23 -5.42 -3.13 12.12
C LYS A 23 -5.39 -1.75 12.78
N LYS A 24 -5.31 -1.73 14.12
CA LYS A 24 -5.17 -0.49 14.86
C LYS A 24 -3.81 0.09 14.50
N HIS A 25 -3.82 1.14 13.69
CA HIS A 25 -2.64 1.95 13.50
C HIS A 25 -2.38 2.64 14.84
N HIS A 26 -1.31 2.23 15.53
CA HIS A 26 -0.68 3.09 16.50
C HIS A 26 -0.18 4.29 15.70
N HIS A 27 -0.99 5.34 15.65
CA HIS A 27 -0.51 6.64 15.23
C HIS A 27 0.61 7.03 16.20
N GLU A 28 1.61 7.76 15.70
CA GLU A 28 2.62 8.31 16.61
C GLU A 28 1.87 9.09 17.70
N GLU A 29 2.23 8.88 18.98
CA GLU A 29 1.49 9.37 20.15
C GLU A 29 1.17 10.87 20.11
N TRP A 30 1.87 11.63 19.26
CA TRP A 30 1.74 13.06 19.09
C TRP A 30 0.74 13.51 18.03
N ILE A 31 0.29 12.64 17.11
CA ILE A 31 -0.67 13.02 16.06
C ILE A 31 -2.09 12.99 16.62
N SER A 32 -2.78 14.14 16.58
CA SER A 32 -4.14 14.26 17.07
C SER A 32 -5.18 13.56 16.17
N ILE A 33 -6.32 13.21 16.76
CA ILE A 33 -7.49 12.69 16.03
C ILE A 33 -7.95 13.70 14.98
N GLU A 34 -7.97 14.99 15.32
CA GLU A 34 -8.35 16.06 14.39
C GLU A 34 -7.44 16.07 13.14
N THR A 35 -6.13 15.92 13.31
CA THR A 35 -5.19 15.81 12.18
C THR A 35 -5.43 14.56 11.34
N LEU A 36 -5.78 13.43 11.96
CA LEU A 36 -6.16 12.22 11.23
C LEU A 36 -7.43 12.42 10.39
N ASP A 37 -8.44 13.09 10.93
CA ASP A 37 -9.67 13.43 10.20
C ASP A 37 -9.37 14.34 9.00
N ARG A 38 -8.51 15.34 9.19
CA ARG A 38 -8.03 16.21 8.09
C ARG A 38 -7.27 15.44 7.01
N ILE A 39 -6.47 14.44 7.38
CA ILE A 39 -5.78 13.56 6.43
C ILE A 39 -6.80 12.75 5.61
N LYS A 40 -7.83 12.22 6.26
CA LYS A 40 -8.92 11.49 5.59
C LYS A 40 -9.67 12.40 4.62
N GLU A 41 -10.01 13.61 5.04
CA GLU A 41 -10.67 14.61 4.20
C GLU A 41 -9.83 14.98 2.97
N LYS A 42 -8.52 15.20 3.15
CA LYS A 42 -7.57 15.41 2.05
C LYS A 42 -7.57 14.24 1.06
N LYS A 43 -7.66 13.00 1.55
CA LYS A 43 -7.74 11.80 0.71
C LYS A 43 -9.03 11.79 -0.12
N ASN A 44 -10.17 12.15 0.48
CA ASN A 44 -11.44 12.27 -0.25
C ASN A 44 -11.37 13.32 -1.35
N LYS A 45 -10.78 14.49 -1.08
CA LYS A 45 -10.53 15.55 -2.08
C LYS A 45 -9.63 15.08 -3.22
N LYS A 46 -8.65 14.22 -2.92
CA LYS A 46 -7.81 13.59 -3.96
C LYS A 46 -8.63 12.65 -4.86
N THR A 47 -9.57 11.91 -4.30
CA THR A 47 -10.51 11.07 -5.06
C THR A 47 -11.42 11.92 -5.95
N ALA A 48 -11.89 13.08 -5.48
CA ALA A 48 -12.69 14.01 -6.28
C ALA A 48 -11.94 14.49 -7.54
N ILE A 49 -10.63 14.73 -7.47
CA ILE A 49 -9.80 15.07 -8.63
C ILE A 49 -9.80 13.92 -9.66
N ASN A 50 -9.67 12.67 -9.20
CA ASN A 50 -9.62 11.50 -10.08
C ASN A 50 -10.97 11.24 -10.76
N ASN A 51 -12.07 11.57 -10.10
CA ASN A 51 -13.43 11.36 -10.60
C ASN A 51 -13.98 12.54 -11.41
N SER A 52 -13.25 13.67 -11.49
CA SER A 52 -13.67 14.88 -12.21
C SER A 52 -13.80 14.60 -13.70
N ARG A 53 -14.93 14.96 -14.31
CA ARG A 53 -15.22 14.69 -15.73
C ARG A 53 -14.90 15.88 -16.62
N THR A 54 -15.10 17.08 -16.10
CA THR A 54 -14.82 18.32 -16.83
C THR A 54 -13.55 19.01 -16.33
N GLN A 55 -12.96 19.85 -17.16
CA GLN A 55 -11.76 20.60 -16.80
C GLN A 55 -12.01 21.61 -15.67
N ALA A 56 -13.19 22.23 -15.63
CA ALA A 56 -13.58 23.16 -14.58
C ALA A 56 -13.69 22.46 -13.21
N GLU A 57 -14.36 21.30 -13.15
CA GLU A 57 -14.44 20.48 -11.93
C GLU A 57 -13.06 20.07 -11.43
N LYS A 58 -12.17 19.66 -12.36
CA LYS A 58 -10.81 19.26 -12.01
C LYS A 58 -10.01 20.41 -11.39
N ILE A 59 -10.12 21.62 -11.94
CA ILE A 59 -9.45 22.82 -11.39
C ILE A 59 -9.97 23.14 -9.98
N GLN A 60 -11.28 23.05 -9.78
CA GLN A 60 -11.91 23.29 -8.47
C GLN A 60 -11.46 22.25 -7.43
N ALA A 61 -11.59 20.96 -7.75
CA ALA A 61 -11.17 19.87 -6.88
C ALA A 61 -9.66 19.92 -6.55
N GLN A 62 -8.84 20.37 -7.50
CA GLN A 62 -7.41 20.56 -7.29
C GLN A 62 -7.10 21.72 -6.34
N THR A 63 -7.84 22.82 -6.43
CA THR A 63 -7.74 23.95 -5.50
C THR A 63 -8.12 23.54 -4.08
N GLU A 64 -9.21 22.80 -3.91
CA GLU A 64 -9.66 22.29 -2.61
C GLU A 64 -8.66 21.30 -1.99
N TYR A 65 -8.07 20.44 -2.81
CA TYR A 65 -7.01 19.53 -2.36
C TYR A 65 -5.76 20.27 -1.89
N ILE A 66 -5.36 21.33 -2.59
CA ILE A 66 -4.19 22.15 -2.21
C ILE A 66 -4.43 22.79 -0.84
N GLU A 67 -5.59 23.38 -0.62
CA GLU A 67 -5.93 24.00 0.67
C GLU A 67 -6.02 22.95 1.79
N ALA A 68 -6.68 21.81 1.55
CA ALA A 68 -6.72 20.71 2.53
C ALA A 68 -5.31 20.18 2.87
N ASN A 69 -4.43 20.04 1.87
CA ASN A 69 -3.05 19.62 2.08
C ASN A 69 -2.25 20.65 2.90
N LYS A 70 -2.50 21.95 2.70
CA LYS A 70 -1.90 23.02 3.50
C LYS A 70 -2.38 22.95 4.95
N GLN A 71 -3.68 22.73 5.19
CA GLN A 71 -4.23 22.57 6.53
C GLN A 71 -3.67 21.34 7.25
N VAL A 72 -3.58 20.20 6.56
CA VAL A 72 -2.94 19.00 7.10
C VAL A 72 -1.49 19.30 7.52
N ARG A 73 -0.69 19.93 6.65
CA ARG A 73 0.70 20.32 6.98
C ARG A 73 0.80 21.24 8.19
N LYS A 74 -0.11 22.22 8.31
CA LYS A 74 -0.18 23.10 9.48
C LYS A 74 -0.52 22.32 10.75
N SER A 75 -1.57 21.49 10.72
CA SER A 75 -2.00 20.71 11.88
C SER A 75 -0.91 19.75 12.37
N ILE A 76 -0.23 19.06 11.45
CA ILE A 76 0.91 18.19 11.77
C ILE A 76 2.04 18.98 12.46
N LYS A 77 2.32 20.20 12.00
CA LYS A 77 3.34 21.05 12.63
C LYS A 77 2.93 21.46 14.05
N THR A 78 1.66 21.86 14.23
CA THR A 78 1.11 22.24 15.53
C THR A 78 1.14 21.07 16.51
N ASP A 79 0.66 19.91 16.10
CA ASP A 79 0.66 18.68 16.91
C ASP A 79 2.07 18.30 17.36
N LYS A 80 3.03 18.33 16.43
CA LYS A 80 4.43 18.06 16.73
C LYS A 80 5.01 19.06 17.73
N GLN A 81 4.71 20.35 17.56
CA GLN A 81 5.18 21.39 18.47
C GLN A 81 4.60 21.20 19.87
N LYS A 82 3.28 20.98 19.97
CA LYS A 82 2.59 20.72 21.24
C LYS A 82 3.18 19.51 21.97
N TYR A 83 3.43 18.41 21.26
CA TYR A 83 4.05 17.24 21.86
C TYR A 83 5.48 17.51 22.35
N VAL A 84 6.30 18.24 21.59
CA VAL A 84 7.66 18.60 22.03
C VAL A 84 7.61 19.47 23.29
N GLU A 85 6.69 20.43 23.35
CA GLU A 85 6.46 21.27 24.54
C GLU A 85 6.00 20.45 25.76
N GLU A 86 5.06 19.51 25.58
CA GLU A 86 4.61 18.60 26.65
C GLU A 86 5.74 17.69 27.17
N VAL A 87 6.58 17.17 26.28
CA VAL A 87 7.74 16.36 26.69
C VAL A 87 8.79 17.21 27.40
N ALA A 88 9.05 18.44 26.92
CA ALA A 88 9.98 19.37 27.56
C ALA A 88 9.53 19.77 28.98
N THR A 89 8.26 20.14 29.15
CA THR A 89 7.70 20.47 30.47
C THR A 89 7.72 19.26 31.42
N THR A 90 7.58 18.03 30.90
CA THR A 90 7.74 16.80 31.70
C THR A 90 9.19 16.60 32.15
N ALA A 91 10.16 16.86 31.27
CA ALA A 91 11.58 16.81 31.59
C ALA A 91 11.96 17.84 32.67
N GLU A 92 11.48 19.08 32.56
CA GLU A 92 11.67 20.14 33.57
C GLU A 92 11.10 19.74 34.93
N LYS A 93 9.88 19.19 34.96
CA LYS A 93 9.25 18.66 36.18
C LYS A 93 10.04 17.50 36.80
N ALA A 94 10.64 16.63 35.98
CA ALA A 94 11.49 15.55 36.48
C ALA A 94 12.80 16.07 37.07
N ALA A 95 13.43 17.05 36.41
CA ALA A 95 14.66 17.70 36.89
C ALA A 95 14.45 18.41 38.23
N THR A 96 13.39 19.22 38.35
CA THR A 96 13.03 19.92 39.59
C THR A 96 12.73 18.99 40.76
N LYS A 97 12.20 17.79 40.50
CA LYS A 97 11.96 16.74 41.51
C LYS A 97 13.17 15.84 41.78
N GLY A 98 14.30 16.04 41.08
CA GLY A 98 15.47 15.17 41.19
C GLY A 98 15.29 13.77 40.60
N ASN A 99 14.25 13.52 39.81
CA ASN A 99 14.00 12.21 39.17
C ASN A 99 14.87 12.04 37.91
N MET A 100 16.15 11.70 38.14
CA MET A 100 17.15 11.62 37.08
C MET A 100 16.83 10.55 36.02
N LYS A 101 16.19 9.44 36.41
CA LYS A 101 15.78 8.37 35.48
C LYS A 101 14.74 8.88 34.49
N GLN A 102 13.69 9.52 34.98
CA GLN A 102 12.64 10.07 34.12
C GLN A 102 13.17 11.19 33.21
N LEU A 103 14.06 12.05 33.73
CA LEU A 103 14.73 13.08 32.95
C LEU A 103 15.50 12.45 31.77
N TYR A 104 16.34 11.45 32.04
CA TYR A 104 17.09 10.73 31.00
C TYR A 104 16.17 10.11 29.94
N ASP A 105 15.13 9.39 30.37
CA ASP A 105 14.18 8.73 29.47
C ASP A 105 13.43 9.74 28.58
N THR A 106 13.00 10.89 29.13
CA THR A 106 12.33 11.95 28.36
C THR A 106 13.27 12.63 27.35
N THR A 107 14.50 12.94 27.75
CA THR A 107 15.52 13.52 26.87
C THR A 107 15.88 12.55 25.75
N LYS A 108 15.97 11.25 26.05
CA LYS A 108 16.20 10.19 25.06
C LYS A 108 15.04 10.08 24.05
N LYS A 109 13.78 10.29 24.47
CA LYS A 109 12.61 10.35 23.57
C LYS A 109 12.68 11.53 22.60
N LEU A 110 13.12 12.71 23.04
CA LEU A 110 13.34 13.89 22.18
C LEU A 110 14.53 13.70 21.22
N ALA A 111 15.60 13.11 21.74
CA ALA A 111 16.84 12.87 21.01
C ALA A 111 16.76 11.68 20.05
N ARG A 112 15.57 11.15 19.75
CA ARG A 112 15.31 9.99 18.87
C ARG A 112 15.66 10.28 17.40
N LYS A 113 16.87 10.74 17.14
CA LYS A 113 17.60 10.67 15.88
C LYS A 113 18.26 9.30 15.78
N TYR A 114 17.48 8.21 15.82
CA TYR A 114 17.97 6.99 15.19
C TYR A 114 17.65 7.12 13.70
N SER A 115 18.45 7.92 13.01
CA SER A 115 18.57 7.76 11.57
C SER A 115 19.20 6.40 11.39
N LYS A 116 18.54 5.49 10.66
CA LYS A 116 19.29 4.36 10.11
C LYS A 116 20.47 5.00 9.36
N PRO A 117 21.72 4.58 9.56
CA PRO A 117 22.74 4.93 8.59
C PRO A 117 22.19 4.47 7.24
N GLU A 118 22.12 5.39 6.28
CA GLU A 118 21.84 5.00 4.90
C GLU A 118 22.80 3.87 4.57
N ARG A 119 22.27 2.75 4.06
CA ARG A 119 23.14 1.64 3.66
C ARG A 119 24.09 2.22 2.62
N PRO A 120 25.41 2.25 2.88
CA PRO A 120 26.33 2.82 1.92
C PRO A 120 26.19 2.06 0.61
N VAL A 121 26.06 2.78 -0.50
CA VAL A 121 26.18 2.17 -1.83
C VAL A 121 27.55 1.51 -1.91
N LYS A 122 27.61 0.28 -2.40
CA LYS A 122 28.87 -0.47 -2.47
C LYS A 122 29.42 -0.48 -3.90
N ASP A 123 30.73 -0.43 -4.02
CA ASP A 123 31.43 -0.72 -5.28
C ASP A 123 31.29 -2.20 -5.65
N LYS A 124 31.91 -2.61 -6.77
CA LYS A 124 31.87 -4.01 -7.25
C LYS A 124 32.60 -4.96 -6.31
N GLU A 125 33.57 -4.44 -5.54
CA GLU A 125 34.36 -5.15 -4.52
C GLU A 125 33.68 -5.15 -3.14
N ALA A 126 32.40 -4.74 -3.07
CA ALA A 126 31.57 -4.69 -1.87
C ALA A 126 32.04 -3.70 -0.77
N ARG A 127 32.90 -2.74 -1.11
CA ARG A 127 33.37 -1.67 -0.24
C ARG A 127 32.39 -0.49 -0.27
N PRO A 128 32.15 0.18 0.87
CA PRO A 128 31.22 1.30 0.95
C PRO A 128 31.77 2.55 0.25
N ILE A 129 30.94 3.18 -0.58
CA ILE A 129 31.22 4.44 -1.27
C ILE A 129 30.68 5.59 -0.44
N THR A 130 31.58 6.47 0.02
CA THR A 130 31.26 7.61 0.88
C THR A 130 30.99 8.91 0.11
N GLU A 131 31.51 9.04 -1.12
CA GLU A 131 31.41 10.25 -1.94
C GLU A 131 30.23 10.21 -2.91
N ILE A 132 29.46 11.30 -2.98
CA ILE A 132 28.23 11.40 -3.80
C ILE A 132 28.54 11.20 -5.29
N GLN A 133 29.68 11.71 -5.77
CA GLN A 133 30.07 11.59 -7.17
C GLN A 133 30.33 10.12 -7.54
N ASP A 134 31.03 9.39 -6.67
CA ASP A 134 31.30 7.97 -6.87
C ASP A 134 30.03 7.12 -6.78
N GLN A 135 29.07 7.51 -5.93
CA GLN A 135 27.77 6.85 -5.90
C GLN A 135 27.03 7.01 -7.25
N ARG A 136 27.08 8.19 -7.87
CA ARG A 136 26.50 8.41 -9.21
C ARG A 136 27.21 7.56 -10.26
N ASN A 137 28.53 7.52 -10.23
CA ASN A 137 29.31 6.69 -11.15
C ASN A 137 28.95 5.21 -10.99
N ARG A 138 28.80 4.72 -9.75
CA ARG A 138 28.38 3.35 -9.48
C ARG A 138 26.99 3.02 -10.01
N TRP A 139 26.05 3.99 -9.97
CA TRP A 139 24.73 3.86 -10.59
C TRP A 139 24.83 3.77 -12.11
N VAL A 140 25.63 4.63 -12.75
CA VAL A 140 25.87 4.60 -14.19
C VAL A 140 26.40 3.23 -14.61
N GLU A 141 27.45 2.73 -13.94
CA GLU A 141 28.02 1.41 -14.21
C GLU A 141 27.00 0.27 -14.06
N TYR A 142 26.19 0.29 -12.99
CA TYR A 142 25.17 -0.72 -12.75
C TYR A 142 24.13 -0.77 -13.87
N PHE A 143 23.66 0.41 -14.32
CA PHE A 143 22.67 0.50 -15.38
C PHE A 143 23.25 0.17 -16.75
N GLU A 144 24.50 0.53 -17.02
CA GLU A 144 25.17 0.12 -18.25
C GLU A 144 25.29 -1.40 -18.35
N GLU A 145 25.71 -2.07 -17.26
CA GLU A 145 25.82 -3.54 -17.23
C GLU A 145 24.45 -4.23 -17.38
N LEU A 146 23.42 -3.66 -16.77
CA LEU A 146 22.07 -4.23 -16.79
C LEU A 146 21.37 -4.04 -18.16
N LEU A 147 21.48 -2.85 -18.75
CA LEU A 147 20.73 -2.46 -19.95
C LEU A 147 21.48 -2.79 -21.25
N ASN A 148 22.81 -2.78 -21.24
CA ASN A 148 23.63 -3.01 -22.43
C ASN A 148 24.19 -4.44 -22.51
N ARG A 149 23.44 -5.42 -21.97
CA ARG A 149 23.83 -6.83 -22.07
C ARG A 149 23.93 -7.25 -23.54
N PRO A 150 25.03 -7.89 -23.99
CA PRO A 150 25.13 -8.36 -25.36
C PRO A 150 24.01 -9.37 -25.64
N ALA A 151 23.56 -9.40 -26.90
CA ALA A 151 22.59 -10.39 -27.35
C ALA A 151 23.11 -11.80 -27.01
N PRO A 152 22.25 -12.70 -26.51
CA PRO A 152 22.68 -14.05 -26.19
C PRO A 152 23.27 -14.71 -27.44
N MET A 153 24.43 -15.34 -27.27
CA MET A 153 25.24 -15.93 -28.34
C MET A 153 24.47 -17.01 -29.13
N ASN A 154 23.47 -17.61 -28.49
CA ASN A 154 22.43 -18.40 -29.13
C ASN A 154 21.14 -17.59 -29.08
N PRO A 155 20.62 -17.06 -30.20
CA PRO A 155 19.27 -16.54 -30.21
C PRO A 155 18.33 -17.68 -29.76
N PRO A 156 17.33 -17.39 -28.90
CA PRO A 156 16.28 -18.35 -28.65
C PRO A 156 15.70 -18.81 -29.99
N ASP A 157 15.56 -20.11 -30.20
CA ASP A 157 14.81 -20.64 -31.31
C ASP A 157 13.33 -20.32 -31.05
N ILE A 158 12.91 -19.12 -31.51
CA ILE A 158 11.53 -18.67 -31.41
C ILE A 158 10.77 -19.45 -32.48
N VAL A 159 10.35 -20.66 -32.12
CA VAL A 159 9.35 -21.38 -32.87
C VAL A 159 8.14 -20.46 -32.96
N ALA A 160 7.73 -20.10 -34.18
CA ALA A 160 6.53 -19.31 -34.39
C ALA A 160 5.39 -19.94 -33.58
N PRO A 161 4.67 -19.17 -32.74
CA PRO A 161 3.61 -19.72 -31.92
C PRO A 161 2.66 -20.48 -32.85
N HIS A 162 2.46 -21.76 -32.57
CA HIS A 162 1.47 -22.55 -33.28
C HIS A 162 0.17 -21.77 -33.21
N THR A 163 -0.34 -21.38 -34.38
CA THR A 163 -1.59 -20.65 -34.51
C THR A 163 -2.66 -21.47 -33.79
N ASP A 164 -3.28 -20.83 -32.82
CA ASP A 164 -4.31 -21.36 -31.93
C ASP A 164 -3.81 -22.39 -30.91
N LEU A 165 -3.33 -21.86 -29.77
CA LEU A 165 -3.38 -22.62 -28.52
C LEU A 165 -4.82 -23.14 -28.34
N PRO A 166 -5.04 -24.40 -27.95
CA PRO A 166 -6.36 -24.90 -27.62
C PRO A 166 -6.84 -24.17 -26.36
N ILE A 167 -7.48 -23.03 -26.56
CA ILE A 167 -8.14 -22.27 -25.51
C ILE A 167 -9.43 -23.02 -25.21
N ASP A 168 -9.55 -23.49 -23.98
CA ASP A 168 -10.79 -24.08 -23.51
C ASP A 168 -11.89 -23.00 -23.49
N VAL A 169 -12.93 -23.20 -24.31
CA VAL A 169 -14.12 -22.34 -24.38
C VAL A 169 -15.28 -22.89 -23.54
N ASN A 170 -15.00 -23.85 -22.65
CA ASN A 170 -15.99 -24.32 -21.70
C ASN A 170 -16.17 -23.32 -20.55
N PRO A 171 -17.35 -23.30 -19.91
CA PRO A 171 -17.58 -22.51 -18.70
C PRO A 171 -16.58 -22.89 -17.60
N PRO A 172 -16.14 -21.92 -16.76
CA PRO A 172 -15.17 -22.17 -15.70
C PRO A 172 -15.61 -23.29 -14.76
N MET A 173 -14.76 -24.30 -14.56
CA MET A 173 -15.09 -25.42 -13.69
C MET A 173 -14.85 -25.07 -12.21
N THR A 174 -15.71 -25.59 -11.33
CA THR A 174 -15.57 -25.46 -9.87
C THR A 174 -14.17 -25.85 -9.37
N GLU A 175 -13.59 -26.92 -9.94
CA GLU A 175 -12.25 -27.39 -9.57
C GLU A 175 -11.12 -26.45 -9.98
N GLU A 176 -11.24 -25.79 -11.14
CA GLU A 176 -10.26 -24.80 -11.60
C GLU A 176 -10.21 -23.60 -10.66
N ILE A 177 -11.39 -23.11 -10.26
CA ILE A 177 -11.56 -22.01 -9.31
C ILE A 177 -10.95 -22.40 -7.96
N ARG A 178 -11.27 -23.60 -7.47
CA ARG A 178 -10.74 -24.14 -6.22
C ARG A 178 -9.21 -24.18 -6.23
N MET A 179 -8.63 -24.67 -7.32
CA MET A 179 -7.19 -24.76 -7.50
C MET A 179 -6.53 -23.38 -7.64
N ALA A 180 -7.19 -22.44 -8.32
CA ALA A 180 -6.74 -21.06 -8.42
C ALA A 180 -6.67 -20.41 -7.04
N ILE A 181 -7.73 -20.49 -6.23
CA ILE A 181 -7.78 -19.96 -4.86
C ILE A 181 -6.63 -20.51 -4.01
N ARG A 182 -6.37 -21.82 -4.07
CA ARG A 182 -5.24 -22.46 -3.36
C ARG A 182 -3.89 -21.87 -3.76
N LYS A 183 -3.68 -21.62 -5.05
CA LYS A 183 -2.43 -21.09 -5.62
C LYS A 183 -2.18 -19.61 -5.33
N ILE A 184 -3.20 -18.83 -4.94
CA ILE A 184 -3.03 -17.40 -4.60
C ILE A 184 -1.97 -17.26 -3.49
N LYS A 185 -1.09 -16.26 -3.57
CA LYS A 185 -0.08 -16.03 -2.51
C LYS A 185 -0.71 -15.26 -1.34
N SER A 186 -0.56 -15.80 -0.13
CA SER A 186 -0.90 -15.11 1.13
C SER A 186 0.16 -14.06 1.48
N GLY A 187 -0.20 -13.10 2.35
CA GLY A 187 0.67 -12.02 2.80
C GLY A 187 0.85 -10.90 1.77
N LYS A 188 -0.02 -10.82 0.77
CA LYS A 188 -0.05 -9.75 -0.23
C LYS A 188 -1.10 -8.69 0.16
N ALA A 189 -0.85 -7.44 -0.25
CA ALA A 189 -1.82 -6.38 -0.04
C ALA A 189 -3.10 -6.67 -0.85
N ALA A 190 -4.26 -6.43 -0.24
CA ALA A 190 -5.53 -6.53 -0.92
C ALA A 190 -5.63 -5.53 -2.08
N GLY A 191 -6.38 -5.87 -3.12
CA GLY A 191 -6.63 -5.01 -4.27
C GLY A 191 -7.61 -3.87 -3.96
N PRO A 192 -8.09 -3.16 -4.98
CA PRO A 192 -9.13 -2.13 -4.85
C PRO A 192 -10.45 -2.64 -4.23
N ASP A 193 -10.68 -3.94 -4.31
CA ASP A 193 -11.81 -4.64 -3.69
C ASP A 193 -11.68 -4.78 -2.15
N ASN A 194 -10.49 -4.54 -1.59
CA ASN A 194 -10.12 -4.76 -0.21
C ASN A 194 -10.27 -6.22 0.27
N ILE A 195 -10.29 -7.20 -0.64
CA ILE A 195 -10.38 -8.62 -0.30
C ILE A 195 -8.95 -9.21 -0.21
N PRO A 196 -8.47 -9.62 0.99
CA PRO A 196 -7.18 -10.27 1.12
C PRO A 196 -7.24 -11.73 0.64
N ALA A 197 -6.11 -12.27 0.18
CA ALA A 197 -6.02 -13.68 -0.26
C ALA A 197 -6.44 -14.67 0.85
N GLU A 198 -6.19 -14.30 2.10
CA GLU A 198 -6.57 -15.05 3.30
C GLU A 198 -8.09 -15.18 3.45
N ALA A 199 -8.86 -14.18 3.02
CA ALA A 199 -10.32 -14.23 3.07
C ALA A 199 -10.87 -15.28 2.09
N LEU A 200 -10.28 -15.37 0.90
CA LEU A 200 -10.68 -16.38 -0.10
C LEU A 200 -10.26 -17.80 0.29
N LYS A 201 -9.24 -17.92 1.15
CA LYS A 201 -8.69 -19.20 1.59
C LYS A 201 -9.24 -19.70 2.92
N SER A 202 -9.98 -18.87 3.66
CA SER A 202 -10.52 -19.22 4.99
C SER A 202 -11.55 -20.35 4.88
N ASP A 203 -12.43 -20.26 3.88
CA ASP A 203 -13.34 -21.32 3.47
C ASP A 203 -13.29 -21.47 1.95
N ILE A 204 -12.45 -22.40 1.50
CA ILE A 204 -12.23 -22.65 0.07
C ILE A 204 -13.52 -23.14 -0.58
N GLU A 205 -14.32 -23.95 0.10
CA GLU A 205 -15.50 -24.57 -0.50
C GLU A 205 -16.62 -23.52 -0.68
N ALA A 206 -16.93 -22.76 0.37
CA ALA A 206 -17.91 -21.68 0.28
C ALA A 206 -17.48 -20.62 -0.74
N THR A 207 -16.21 -20.22 -0.73
CA THR A 207 -15.69 -19.21 -1.67
C THR A 207 -15.73 -19.72 -3.11
N THR A 208 -15.37 -20.99 -3.34
CA THR A 208 -15.42 -21.59 -4.68
C THR A 208 -16.84 -21.64 -5.22
N ASN A 209 -17.81 -22.04 -4.39
CA ASN A 209 -19.22 -22.09 -4.80
C ASN A 209 -19.80 -20.70 -5.11
N MET A 210 -19.47 -19.69 -4.30
CA MET A 210 -19.87 -18.30 -4.55
C MET A 210 -19.28 -17.75 -5.85
N LEU A 211 -17.97 -17.96 -6.08
CA LEU A 211 -17.28 -17.47 -7.27
C LEU A 211 -17.68 -18.24 -8.53
N HIS A 212 -17.93 -19.54 -8.45
CA HIS A 212 -18.38 -20.36 -9.57
C HIS A 212 -19.72 -19.88 -10.13
N LEU A 213 -20.68 -19.55 -9.27
CA LEU A 213 -21.96 -18.98 -9.70
C LEU A 213 -21.76 -17.64 -10.43
N LEU A 214 -20.87 -16.79 -9.91
CA LEU A 214 -20.56 -15.49 -10.52
C LEU A 214 -19.85 -15.66 -11.88
N PHE A 215 -18.81 -16.47 -11.94
CA PHE A 215 -18.02 -16.69 -13.16
C PHE A 215 -18.85 -17.38 -14.25
N LYS A 216 -19.69 -18.35 -13.90
CA LYS A 216 -20.64 -18.96 -14.85
C LYS A 216 -21.58 -17.92 -15.45
N LYS A 217 -22.11 -17.01 -14.62
CA LYS A 217 -22.99 -15.94 -15.08
C LYS A 217 -22.28 -14.91 -15.97
N ILE A 218 -21.04 -14.56 -15.65
CA ILE A 218 -20.20 -13.68 -16.48
C ILE A 218 -19.92 -14.36 -17.83
N TRP A 219 -19.64 -15.66 -17.82
CA TRP A 219 -19.42 -16.45 -19.02
C TRP A 219 -20.66 -16.50 -19.93
N GLU A 220 -21.84 -16.69 -19.35
CA GLU A 220 -23.11 -16.77 -20.10
C GLU A 220 -23.60 -15.40 -20.62
N GLU A 221 -23.45 -14.33 -19.83
CA GLU A 221 -23.97 -13.00 -20.17
C GLU A 221 -22.93 -12.10 -20.88
N GLU A 222 -21.66 -12.53 -20.97
CA GLU A 222 -20.51 -11.78 -21.50
C GLU A 222 -20.35 -10.37 -20.90
N GLN A 223 -20.88 -10.15 -19.70
CA GLN A 223 -20.86 -8.87 -18.99
C GLN A 223 -20.06 -8.99 -17.71
N VAL A 224 -19.24 -7.99 -17.42
CA VAL A 224 -18.47 -7.91 -16.17
C VAL A 224 -19.23 -7.00 -15.19
N PRO A 225 -19.38 -7.38 -13.91
CA PRO A 225 -19.96 -6.51 -12.90
C PRO A 225 -19.16 -5.20 -12.80
N ILE A 226 -19.86 -4.08 -12.92
CA ILE A 226 -19.28 -2.75 -12.73
C ILE A 226 -19.17 -2.49 -11.22
N ASP A 227 -17.99 -2.05 -10.77
CA ASP A 227 -17.70 -1.66 -9.38
C ASP A 227 -18.64 -0.54 -8.84
#